data_AF-A0A133KT25-F1
#
_entry.id   AF-A0A133KT25-F1
#
_cell.length_a   1.000
_cell.length_b   1.000
_cell.length_c   1.000
_cell.angle_alpha   90.00
_cell.angle_beta   90.00
_cell.angle_gamma   90.00
#
_symmetry.space_group_name_H-M   'P 1'
#
loop_
_entity.id
_entity.type
_entity.pdbx_description
1 polymer ?
#
loop_
_entity_poly.entity_id
_entity_poly.type
_entity_poly.pdbx_seq_one_letter_code
_entity_poly.pdbx_strand_id
1 'polypeptide(L)'
;MAKIHVPVPPLPVQEEIVRILDSFSSLEAELEAELEAELEARRKQYAYYRNELLTFERVVTVCIQDICIRICSGGTPSSKRHDYYDGNVPWLRTQDIDFNVINQTSATISDEGLRNSAAQWIPANCVIVAMYGATAAKVAVNSIPLTTNQACCNLQIDETKADVRYVFHWLSNEYEHLKALGEGSQSNINAKKVKSYPISLPPLEEQRRIVSILDRFDKLTNDLSSGLPAEIEARRKQYEYYRDRLLSFDELAV
;
A
#
# COMPACT_ATOMS: atom_id res chain seq x y z
N MET A 1 -22.62 3.25 36.91
CA MET A 1 -23.14 2.68 35.66
C MET A 1 -24.52 3.28 35.40
N ALA A 2 -24.76 3.83 34.22
CA ALA A 2 -26.06 4.38 33.85
C ALA A 2 -27.10 3.25 33.68
N LYS A 3 -28.36 3.48 34.05
CA LYS A 3 -29.46 2.53 33.81
C LYS A 3 -29.79 2.52 32.31
N ILE A 4 -29.69 1.36 31.67
CA ILE A 4 -30.10 1.15 30.28
C ILE A 4 -31.54 0.63 30.30
N HIS A 5 -32.45 1.31 29.60
CA HIS A 5 -33.81 0.82 29.38
C HIS A 5 -33.83 -0.09 28.15
N VAL A 6 -34.35 -1.31 28.31
CA VAL A 6 -34.40 -2.33 27.24
C VAL A 6 -35.87 -2.69 26.99
N PRO A 7 -36.37 -2.58 25.74
CA PRO A 7 -37.71 -3.05 25.40
C PRO A 7 -37.76 -4.58 25.43
N VAL A 8 -38.81 -5.14 26.05
CA VAL A 8 -38.99 -6.60 26.22
C VAL A 8 -40.28 -7.03 25.51
N PRO A 9 -40.21 -7.46 24.24
CA PRO A 9 -41.37 -7.97 23.51
C PRO A 9 -41.82 -9.35 24.06
N PRO A 10 -42.98 -9.90 23.64
CA PRO A 10 -43.43 -11.23 24.08
C PRO A 10 -42.43 -12.35 23.75
N LEU A 11 -42.38 -13.41 24.56
CA LEU A 11 -41.44 -14.54 24.39
C LEU A 11 -41.42 -15.12 22.96
N PRO A 12 -42.56 -15.39 22.29
CA PRO A 12 -42.55 -15.89 20.91
C PRO A 12 -41.89 -14.92 19.92
N VAL A 13 -41.99 -13.61 20.17
CA VAL A 13 -41.35 -12.57 19.37
C VAL A 13 -39.86 -12.53 19.66
N GLN A 14 -39.45 -12.69 20.93
CA GLN A 14 -38.03 -12.80 21.31
C GLN A 14 -37.36 -14.01 20.65
N GLU A 15 -38.01 -15.18 20.67
CA GLU A 15 -37.48 -16.41 20.03
C GLU A 15 -37.31 -16.23 18.51
N GLU A 16 -38.27 -15.57 17.87
CA GLU A 16 -38.20 -15.23 16.45
C GLU A 16 -37.07 -14.24 16.14
N ILE A 17 -36.90 -13.20 16.97
CA ILE A 17 -35.80 -12.24 16.88
C ILE A 17 -34.46 -12.97 16.98
N VAL A 18 -34.29 -13.82 18.00
CA VAL A 18 -33.05 -14.58 18.21
C VAL A 18 -32.78 -15.49 17.01
N ARG A 19 -33.78 -16.21 16.51
CA ARG A 19 -33.60 -17.07 15.32
C ARG A 19 -33.14 -16.29 14.10
N ILE A 20 -33.71 -15.11 13.86
CA ILE A 20 -33.33 -14.24 12.75
C ILE A 20 -31.91 -13.71 12.94
N LEU A 21 -31.55 -13.28 14.14
CA LEU A 21 -30.21 -12.79 14.47
C LEU A 21 -29.14 -13.89 14.34
N ASP A 22 -29.44 -15.12 14.79
CA ASP A 22 -28.56 -16.27 14.66
C ASP A 22 -28.37 -16.64 13.18
N SER A 23 -29.46 -16.65 12.39
CA SER A 23 -29.38 -16.89 10.95
C SER A 23 -28.55 -15.81 10.24
N PHE A 24 -28.70 -14.54 10.62
CA PHE A 24 -27.90 -13.47 10.03
C PHE A 24 -26.44 -13.56 10.44
N SER A 25 -26.13 -13.91 11.69
CA SER A 25 -24.76 -14.10 12.16
C SER A 25 -24.06 -15.24 11.41
N SER A 26 -24.79 -16.33 11.12
CA SER A 26 -24.28 -17.43 10.29
C SER A 26 -24.00 -16.99 8.85
N LEU A 27 -24.94 -16.28 8.22
CA LEU A 27 -24.78 -15.78 6.85
C LEU A 27 -23.64 -14.76 6.74
N GLU A 28 -23.45 -13.92 7.75
CA GLU A 28 -22.34 -12.96 7.82
C GLU A 28 -20.99 -13.71 7.85
N ALA A 29 -20.85 -14.70 8.74
CA ALA A 29 -19.64 -15.50 8.83
C ALA A 29 -19.35 -16.28 7.54
N GLU A 30 -20.37 -16.87 6.91
CA GLU A 30 -20.24 -17.56 5.62
C GLU A 30 -19.78 -16.61 4.52
N LEU A 31 -20.42 -15.44 4.42
CA LEU A 31 -20.08 -14.42 3.43
C LEU A 31 -18.67 -13.87 3.63
N GLU A 32 -18.26 -13.58 4.88
CA GLU A 32 -16.91 -13.13 5.18
C GLU A 32 -15.87 -14.19 4.76
N ALA A 33 -16.14 -15.46 5.04
CA ALA A 33 -15.27 -16.57 4.64
C ALA A 33 -15.18 -16.73 3.11
N GLU A 34 -16.30 -16.69 2.39
CA GLU A 34 -16.33 -16.77 0.92
C GLU A 34 -15.55 -15.62 0.28
N LEU A 35 -15.67 -14.42 0.84
CA LEU A 35 -15.05 -13.21 0.31
C LEU A 35 -13.56 -13.14 0.61
N GLU A 36 -13.14 -13.59 1.79
CA GLU A 36 -11.72 -13.77 2.12
C GLU A 36 -11.08 -14.82 1.19
N ALA A 37 -11.78 -15.93 0.92
CA ALA A 37 -11.33 -16.94 -0.03
C ALA A 37 -11.23 -16.39 -1.46
N GLU A 38 -12.21 -15.61 -1.93
CA GLU A 38 -12.18 -14.95 -3.24
C GLU A 38 -11.03 -13.92 -3.31
N LEU A 39 -10.83 -13.10 -2.27
CA LEU A 39 -9.71 -12.17 -2.19
C LEU A 39 -8.36 -12.89 -2.27
N GLU A 40 -8.21 -14.00 -1.55
CA GLU A 40 -7.00 -14.82 -1.59
C GLU A 40 -6.79 -15.41 -3.00
N ALA A 41 -7.85 -15.95 -3.62
CA ALA A 41 -7.80 -16.48 -4.98
C ALA A 41 -7.41 -15.41 -6.00
N ARG A 42 -7.96 -14.20 -5.90
CA ARG A 42 -7.61 -13.06 -6.76
C ARG A 42 -6.18 -12.58 -6.55
N ARG A 43 -5.70 -12.55 -5.31
CA ARG A 43 -4.28 -12.24 -5.00
C ARG A 43 -3.33 -13.26 -5.61
N LYS A 44 -3.67 -14.57 -5.52
CA LYS A 44 -2.90 -15.65 -6.16
C LYS A 44 -2.91 -15.52 -7.68
N GLN A 45 -4.07 -15.27 -8.27
CA GLN A 45 -4.22 -15.06 -9.71
C GLN A 45 -3.41 -13.85 -10.19
N TYR A 46 -3.47 -12.73 -9.46
CA TYR A 46 -2.68 -11.54 -9.75
C TYR A 46 -1.18 -11.83 -9.69
N ALA A 47 -0.71 -12.49 -8.63
CA ALA A 47 0.70 -12.85 -8.52
C ALA A 47 1.17 -13.74 -9.68
N TYR A 48 0.34 -14.70 -10.10
CA TYR A 48 0.62 -15.54 -11.27
C TYR A 48 0.77 -14.71 -12.55
N TYR A 49 -0.24 -13.90 -12.90
CA TYR A 49 -0.20 -13.09 -14.12
C TYR A 49 0.86 -12.00 -14.07
N ARG A 50 1.14 -11.41 -12.91
CA ARG A 50 2.23 -10.45 -12.75
C ARG A 50 3.58 -11.10 -13.04
N ASN A 51 3.82 -12.29 -12.50
CA ASN A 51 5.07 -13.02 -12.77
C ASN A 51 5.19 -13.37 -14.26
N GLU A 52 4.10 -13.86 -14.88
CA GLU A 52 4.06 -14.17 -16.31
C GLU A 52 4.33 -12.91 -17.16
N LEU A 53 3.67 -11.80 -16.84
CA LEU A 53 3.81 -10.52 -17.52
C LEU A 53 5.14 -9.82 -17.27
N LEU A 54 5.98 -10.27 -16.33
CA LEU A 54 7.29 -9.69 -16.06
C LEU A 54 8.44 -10.65 -16.40
N THR A 55 8.12 -11.85 -16.90
CA THR A 55 9.09 -12.84 -17.37
C THR A 55 9.06 -12.88 -18.89
N PHE A 56 10.14 -12.47 -19.56
CA PHE A 56 10.18 -12.46 -21.03
C PHE A 56 11.49 -13.03 -21.57
N GLU A 57 11.43 -13.62 -22.76
CA GLU A 57 12.57 -14.28 -23.43
C GLU A 57 13.49 -13.31 -24.21
N ARG A 58 13.09 -12.06 -24.46
CA ARG A 58 13.86 -11.10 -25.28
C ARG A 58 13.87 -9.71 -24.66
N VAL A 59 14.79 -9.48 -23.72
CA VAL A 59 14.86 -8.20 -23.00
C VAL A 59 16.28 -7.69 -22.94
N VAL A 60 16.46 -6.38 -23.11
CA VAL A 60 17.72 -5.71 -22.80
C VAL A 60 17.80 -5.58 -21.28
N THR A 61 18.84 -6.17 -20.69
CA THR A 61 19.15 -5.99 -19.28
C THR A 61 20.12 -4.83 -19.13
N VAL A 62 19.74 -3.82 -18.35
CA VAL A 62 20.59 -2.69 -17.95
C VAL A 62 20.59 -2.56 -16.43
N CYS A 63 21.43 -1.70 -15.86
CA CYS A 63 21.35 -1.42 -14.43
C CYS A 63 20.28 -0.34 -14.15
N ILE A 64 19.67 -0.35 -12.97
CA ILE A 64 18.74 0.71 -12.53
C ILE A 64 19.35 2.11 -12.69
N GLN A 65 20.64 2.28 -12.42
CA GLN A 65 21.32 3.57 -12.60
C GLN A 65 21.30 4.09 -14.04
N ASP A 66 21.20 3.23 -15.05
CA ASP A 66 21.28 3.60 -16.46
C ASP A 66 19.96 4.20 -16.98
N ILE A 67 18.86 3.94 -16.26
CA ILE A 67 17.52 4.49 -16.53
C ILE A 67 17.12 5.64 -15.61
N CYS A 68 17.99 6.07 -14.71
CA CYS A 68 17.69 7.19 -13.80
C CYS A 68 18.35 8.48 -14.28
N ILE A 69 17.60 9.59 -14.23
CA ILE A 69 18.15 10.95 -14.36
C ILE A 69 18.95 11.29 -13.10
N ARG A 70 18.45 10.88 -11.94
CA ARG A 70 19.04 11.16 -10.64
C ARG A 70 18.75 10.04 -9.66
N ILE A 71 19.76 9.69 -8.86
CA ILE A 71 19.61 8.79 -7.72
C ILE A 71 20.21 9.44 -6.50
N CYS A 72 19.42 9.59 -5.44
CA CYS A 72 19.86 10.19 -4.18
C CYS A 72 19.25 9.48 -2.98
N SER A 73 19.95 9.51 -1.86
CA SER A 73 19.37 9.22 -0.56
C SER A 73 18.80 10.48 0.08
N GLY A 74 17.89 10.31 1.02
CA GLY A 74 17.40 11.43 1.84
C GLY A 74 18.31 11.73 3.03
N GLY A 75 17.74 12.40 4.03
CA GLY A 75 18.44 12.74 5.27
C GLY A 75 17.49 12.75 6.46
N THR A 76 18.05 12.47 7.64
CA THR A 76 17.35 12.63 8.91
C THR A 76 17.92 13.85 9.62
N PRO A 77 17.09 14.85 9.96
CA PRO A 77 17.51 15.94 10.83
C PRO A 77 18.01 15.43 12.19
N SER A 78 18.75 16.24 12.93
CA SER A 78 19.21 15.85 14.26
C SER A 78 18.04 15.66 15.22
N SER A 79 17.89 14.47 15.80
CA SER A 79 16.84 14.15 16.79
C SER A 79 16.92 14.99 18.08
N LYS A 80 18.07 15.62 18.34
CA LYS A 80 18.26 16.55 19.48
C LYS A 80 17.57 17.91 19.27
N ARG A 81 17.15 18.23 18.05
CA ARG A 81 16.53 19.50 17.67
C ARG A 81 15.06 19.25 17.36
N HIS A 82 14.21 19.38 18.37
CA HIS A 82 12.77 19.15 18.22
C HIS A 82 12.13 20.13 17.23
N ASP A 83 12.66 21.33 17.11
CA ASP A 83 12.26 22.36 16.15
C ASP A 83 12.53 22.00 14.67
N TYR A 84 13.23 20.88 14.41
CA TYR A 84 13.43 20.35 13.05
C TYR A 84 12.27 19.47 12.57
N TYR A 85 11.34 19.10 13.45
CA TYR A 85 10.24 18.20 13.16
C TYR A 85 8.89 18.92 13.23
N ASP A 86 7.82 18.23 12.82
CA ASP A 86 6.44 18.70 12.93
C ASP A 86 6.17 20.04 12.21
N GLY A 87 6.89 20.28 11.12
CA GLY A 87 6.69 21.41 10.22
C GLY A 87 5.77 21.08 9.04
N ASN A 88 5.97 21.76 7.92
CA ASN A 88 5.13 21.61 6.72
C ASN A 88 5.79 20.83 5.57
N VAL A 89 7.04 20.37 5.74
CA VAL A 89 7.76 19.63 4.69
C VAL A 89 7.46 18.14 4.84
N PRO A 90 6.80 17.48 3.86
CA PRO A 90 6.52 16.05 3.91
C PRO A 90 7.82 15.25 3.99
N TRP A 91 7.92 14.36 4.98
CA TRP A 91 9.13 13.59 5.24
C TRP A 91 8.80 12.10 5.35
N LEU A 92 9.02 11.40 4.23
CA LEU A 92 8.80 9.97 4.10
C LEU A 92 9.88 9.18 4.83
N ARG A 93 9.45 8.25 5.67
CA ARG A 93 10.34 7.29 6.32
C ARG A 93 10.12 5.91 5.73
N THR A 94 11.09 5.02 5.93
CA THR A 94 10.99 3.65 5.42
C THR A 94 9.82 2.86 5.99
N GLN A 95 9.24 3.27 7.13
CA GLN A 95 8.03 2.65 7.68
C GLN A 95 6.77 2.94 6.84
N ASP A 96 6.77 4.00 6.04
CA ASP A 96 5.64 4.37 5.19
C ASP A 96 5.63 3.57 3.87
N ILE A 97 6.71 2.84 3.57
CA ILE A 97 6.93 2.13 2.32
C ILE A 97 6.44 0.68 2.45
N ASP A 98 5.41 0.35 1.68
CA ASP A 98 4.84 -0.99 1.61
C ASP A 98 4.16 -1.28 0.27
N PHE A 99 4.95 -1.36 -0.81
CA PHE A 99 4.45 -1.66 -2.17
C PHE A 99 3.29 -0.76 -2.59
N ASN A 100 3.38 0.52 -2.24
CA ASN A 100 2.28 1.47 -2.26
C ASN A 100 2.60 2.76 -3.02
N VAL A 101 1.56 3.55 -3.27
CA VAL A 101 1.68 4.92 -3.79
C VAL A 101 1.54 5.91 -2.63
N ILE A 102 2.56 6.74 -2.43
CA ILE A 102 2.64 7.73 -1.36
C ILE A 102 2.02 9.05 -1.84
N ASN A 103 0.87 9.39 -1.30
CA ASN A 103 0.20 10.69 -1.48
C ASN A 103 0.26 11.59 -0.22
N GLN A 104 0.72 11.03 0.91
CA GLN A 104 0.90 11.71 2.18
C GLN A 104 1.99 10.99 3.00
N THR A 105 2.64 11.70 3.92
CA THR A 105 3.68 11.13 4.80
C THR A 105 3.19 11.09 6.25
N SER A 106 3.60 10.07 7.02
CA SER A 106 3.24 9.97 8.44
C SER A 106 3.97 10.98 9.34
N ALA A 107 5.00 11.62 8.81
CA ALA A 107 5.81 12.62 9.51
C ALA A 107 6.15 13.79 8.59
N THR A 108 6.46 14.93 9.21
CA THR A 108 6.95 16.13 8.54
C THR A 108 8.18 16.67 9.24
N ILE A 109 8.95 17.48 8.52
CA ILE A 109 10.07 18.27 9.05
C ILE A 109 9.81 19.76 8.83
N SER A 110 10.51 20.61 9.56
CA SER A 110 10.49 22.05 9.34
C SER A 110 11.45 22.46 8.22
N ASP A 111 11.29 23.67 7.68
CA ASP A 111 12.25 24.24 6.73
C ASP A 111 13.67 24.31 7.31
N GLU A 112 13.78 24.55 8.62
CA GLU A 112 15.07 24.57 9.32
C GLU A 112 15.67 23.16 9.39
N GLY A 113 14.85 22.15 9.67
CA GLY A 113 15.27 20.74 9.62
C GLY A 113 15.73 20.30 8.24
N LEU A 114 15.05 20.77 7.19
CA LEU A 114 15.45 20.53 5.80
C LEU A 114 16.80 21.18 5.49
N ARG A 115 16.98 22.48 5.80
CA ARG A 115 18.22 23.22 5.50
C ARG A 115 19.44 22.69 6.26
N ASN A 116 19.24 22.18 7.47
CA ASN A 116 20.31 21.72 8.35
C ASN A 116 20.46 20.18 8.37
N SER A 117 19.98 19.50 7.34
CA SER A 117 20.18 18.06 7.17
C SER A 117 20.52 17.71 5.72
N ALA A 118 20.79 16.44 5.45
CA ALA A 118 20.96 15.93 4.09
C ALA A 118 19.63 15.66 3.38
N ALA A 119 18.48 15.98 4.02
CA ALA A 119 17.18 15.85 3.38
C ALA A 119 17.13 16.78 2.16
N GLN A 120 16.47 16.32 1.11
CA GLN A 120 16.36 17.07 -0.14
C GLN A 120 15.01 16.76 -0.77
N TRP A 121 14.43 17.76 -1.43
CA TRP A 121 13.22 17.57 -2.23
C TRP A 121 13.49 16.62 -3.38
N ILE A 122 12.60 15.64 -3.52
CA ILE A 122 12.46 14.85 -4.74
C ILE A 122 11.12 15.21 -5.41
N PRO A 123 11.08 15.25 -6.75
CA PRO A 123 9.82 15.50 -7.46
C PRO A 123 8.84 14.35 -7.26
N ALA A 124 7.57 14.58 -7.62
CA ALA A 124 6.61 13.48 -7.80
C ALA A 124 7.12 12.47 -8.85
N ASN A 125 6.53 11.28 -8.86
CA ASN A 125 6.83 10.17 -9.77
C ASN A 125 8.27 9.65 -9.66
N CYS A 126 8.84 9.63 -8.46
CA CYS A 126 10.06 8.86 -8.20
C CYS A 126 9.70 7.47 -7.66
N VAL A 127 10.52 6.48 -8.00
CA VAL A 127 10.49 5.17 -7.35
C VAL A 127 11.39 5.22 -6.12
N ILE A 128 10.90 4.77 -4.98
CA ILE A 128 11.58 4.86 -3.70
C ILE A 128 11.78 3.45 -3.15
N VAL A 129 13.03 3.07 -2.89
CA VAL A 129 13.38 1.76 -2.30
C VAL A 129 13.80 1.96 -0.84
N ALA A 130 13.11 1.29 0.08
CA ALA A 130 13.51 1.24 1.48
C ALA A 130 14.75 0.34 1.63
N MET A 131 15.81 0.87 2.24
CA MET A 131 17.08 0.17 2.33
C MET A 131 17.23 -0.64 3.63
N TYR A 132 16.61 -0.19 4.73
CA TYR A 132 16.90 -0.70 6.07
C TYR A 132 15.66 -1.23 6.80
N GLY A 133 15.91 -2.12 7.76
CA GLY A 133 14.92 -2.58 8.74
C GLY A 133 13.88 -3.53 8.16
N ALA A 134 12.73 -3.63 8.85
CA ALA A 134 11.65 -4.55 8.46
C ALA A 134 11.16 -4.32 7.02
N THR A 135 11.26 -3.09 6.52
CA THR A 135 10.86 -2.69 5.17
C THR A 135 12.00 -2.73 4.15
N ALA A 136 13.19 -3.23 4.49
CA ALA A 136 14.29 -3.36 3.53
C ALA A 136 13.83 -4.06 2.25
N ALA A 137 14.25 -3.53 1.09
CA ALA A 137 13.86 -3.92 -0.27
C ALA A 137 12.40 -3.63 -0.69
N LYS A 138 11.54 -3.14 0.21
CA LYS A 138 10.19 -2.68 -0.19
C LYS A 138 10.28 -1.41 -1.04
N VAL A 139 9.29 -1.24 -1.90
CA VAL A 139 9.27 -0.18 -2.93
C VAL A 139 8.00 0.65 -2.80
N ALA A 140 8.08 1.93 -3.12
CA ALA A 140 6.93 2.80 -3.26
C ALA A 140 7.11 3.77 -4.43
N VAL A 141 6.02 4.43 -4.85
CA VAL A 141 6.06 5.59 -5.77
C VAL A 141 5.44 6.78 -5.08
N ASN A 142 6.07 7.95 -5.12
CA ASN A 142 5.45 9.16 -4.60
C ASN A 142 4.62 9.88 -5.67
N SER A 143 3.39 10.26 -5.34
CA SER A 143 2.51 11.07 -6.20
C SER A 143 2.60 12.58 -5.90
N ILE A 144 3.21 12.95 -4.78
CA ILE A 144 3.51 14.33 -4.40
C ILE A 144 5.03 14.54 -4.27
N PRO A 145 5.54 15.75 -4.53
CA PRO A 145 6.90 16.10 -4.12
C PRO A 145 7.04 15.92 -2.59
N LEU A 146 8.15 15.33 -2.16
CA LEU A 146 8.42 15.07 -0.74
C LEU A 146 9.92 15.01 -0.45
N THR A 147 10.28 14.85 0.82
CA THR A 147 11.64 14.55 1.27
C THR A 147 11.65 13.16 1.92
N THR A 148 12.82 12.53 2.02
CA THR A 148 12.92 11.19 2.64
C THR A 148 13.99 11.16 3.73
N ASN A 149 13.95 10.13 4.60
CA ASN A 149 15.08 9.82 5.47
C ASN A 149 16.27 9.22 4.69
N GLN A 150 17.43 9.06 5.34
CA GLN A 150 18.66 8.51 4.71
C GLN A 150 18.56 7.03 4.35
N ALA A 151 17.54 6.33 4.86
CA ALA A 151 17.32 4.91 4.62
C ALA A 151 16.49 4.67 3.35
N CYS A 152 16.07 5.72 2.64
CA CYS A 152 15.44 5.60 1.32
C CYS A 152 16.47 5.81 0.20
N CYS A 153 16.36 5.03 -0.86
CA CYS A 153 17.01 5.26 -2.14
C CYS A 153 15.97 5.79 -3.12
N ASN A 154 16.08 7.06 -3.52
CA ASN A 154 15.13 7.73 -4.38
C ASN A 154 15.64 7.68 -5.82
N LEU A 155 14.82 7.12 -6.72
CA LEU A 155 15.11 6.88 -8.12
C LEU A 155 14.21 7.79 -8.97
N GLN A 156 14.80 8.84 -9.55
CA GLN A 156 14.11 9.66 -10.54
C GLN A 156 14.37 9.06 -11.92
N ILE A 157 13.35 8.39 -12.46
CA ILE A 157 13.44 7.65 -13.72
C ILE A 157 13.46 8.62 -14.91
N ASP A 158 14.25 8.28 -15.92
CA ASP A 158 14.23 8.89 -17.24
C ASP A 158 13.08 8.27 -18.05
N GLU A 159 11.96 8.99 -18.15
CA GLU A 159 10.74 8.53 -18.84
C GLU A 159 10.94 8.29 -20.35
N THR A 160 12.07 8.75 -20.92
CA THR A 160 12.45 8.41 -22.30
C THR A 160 13.02 6.99 -22.42
N LYS A 161 13.37 6.35 -21.31
CA LYS A 161 13.98 5.02 -21.24
C LYS A 161 13.08 4.00 -20.56
N ALA A 162 12.38 4.38 -19.50
CA ALA A 162 11.55 3.47 -18.73
C ALA A 162 10.31 4.16 -18.14
N ASP A 163 9.21 3.42 -18.07
CA ASP A 163 7.99 3.85 -17.40
C ASP A 163 8.14 3.72 -15.87
N VAL A 164 7.78 4.75 -15.12
CA VAL A 164 7.92 4.81 -13.64
C VAL A 164 7.14 3.68 -12.96
N ARG A 165 5.90 3.41 -13.42
CA ARG A 165 5.05 2.37 -12.85
C ARG A 165 5.57 0.99 -13.22
N TYR A 166 6.14 0.83 -14.42
CA TYR A 166 6.81 -0.41 -14.79
C TYR A 166 7.98 -0.72 -13.85
N VAL A 167 8.86 0.25 -13.60
CA VAL A 167 9.99 0.09 -12.68
C VAL A 167 9.53 -0.25 -11.26
N PHE A 168 8.45 0.39 -10.79
CA PHE A 168 7.83 0.06 -9.51
C PHE A 168 7.33 -1.38 -9.45
N HIS A 169 6.55 -1.82 -10.43
CA HIS A 169 6.00 -3.18 -10.48
C HIS A 169 7.12 -4.23 -10.59
N TRP A 170 8.14 -3.94 -11.41
CA TRP A 170 9.28 -4.82 -11.62
C TRP A 170 10.11 -4.97 -10.34
N LEU A 171 10.49 -3.87 -9.67
CA LEU A 171 11.22 -3.95 -8.40
C LEU A 171 10.39 -4.59 -7.28
N SER A 172 9.07 -4.39 -7.29
CA SER A 172 8.17 -5.06 -6.34
C SER A 172 8.15 -6.56 -6.54
N ASN A 173 8.20 -7.02 -7.80
CA ASN A 173 8.29 -8.44 -8.14
C ASN A 173 9.65 -9.05 -7.73
N GLU A 174 10.70 -8.25 -7.80
CA GLU A 174 12.07 -8.63 -7.43
C GLU A 174 12.37 -8.50 -5.94
N TYR A 175 11.36 -8.27 -5.10
CA TYR A 175 11.52 -8.05 -3.67
C TYR A 175 12.37 -9.12 -2.99
N GLU A 176 12.07 -10.41 -3.19
CA GLU A 176 12.80 -11.51 -2.53
C GLU A 176 14.27 -11.55 -2.96
N HIS A 177 14.55 -11.38 -4.25
CA HIS A 177 15.91 -11.34 -4.78
C HIS A 177 16.67 -10.13 -4.25
N LEU A 178 16.06 -8.94 -4.26
CA LEU A 178 16.66 -7.71 -3.76
C LEU A 178 16.89 -7.78 -2.24
N LYS A 179 15.96 -8.37 -1.48
CA LYS A 179 16.06 -8.61 -0.04
C LYS A 179 17.20 -9.57 0.29
N ALA A 180 17.39 -10.62 -0.51
CA ALA A 180 18.46 -11.59 -0.35
C ALA A 180 19.86 -10.98 -0.54
N LEU A 181 19.97 -9.82 -1.21
CA LEU A 181 21.21 -9.05 -1.26
C LEU A 181 21.49 -8.30 0.05
N GLY A 182 20.63 -8.36 1.06
CA GLY A 182 20.83 -7.74 2.36
C GLY A 182 22.06 -8.30 3.08
N GLU A 183 22.80 -7.44 3.77
CA GLU A 183 23.97 -7.83 4.56
C GLU A 183 23.81 -7.44 6.04
N GLY A 184 24.54 -8.14 6.91
CA GLY A 184 24.53 -7.93 8.36
C GLY A 184 23.33 -8.55 9.07
N SER A 185 23.24 -8.36 10.38
CA SER A 185 22.20 -8.97 11.23
C SER A 185 20.78 -8.49 10.93
N GLN A 186 20.63 -7.33 10.27
CA GLN A 186 19.35 -6.75 9.87
C GLN A 186 19.03 -6.93 8.39
N SER A 187 19.89 -7.62 7.62
CA SER A 187 19.74 -7.82 6.17
C SER A 187 19.46 -6.50 5.41
N ASN A 188 20.20 -5.45 5.76
CA ASN A 188 20.05 -4.14 5.16
C ASN A 188 20.66 -4.14 3.75
N ILE A 189 19.99 -3.52 2.79
CA ILE A 189 20.55 -3.24 1.47
C ILE A 189 21.18 -1.84 1.46
N ASN A 190 21.99 -1.53 0.45
CA ASN A 190 22.59 -0.20 0.30
C ASN A 190 22.31 0.37 -1.09
N ALA A 191 22.48 1.68 -1.24
CA ALA A 191 22.17 2.38 -2.49
C ALA A 191 23.00 1.86 -3.68
N LYS A 192 24.23 1.35 -3.46
CA LYS A 192 25.07 0.77 -4.53
C LYS A 192 24.44 -0.49 -5.10
N LYS A 193 23.89 -1.36 -4.24
CA LYS A 193 23.17 -2.58 -4.67
C LYS A 193 21.93 -2.23 -5.48
N VAL A 194 21.13 -1.26 -5.03
CA VAL A 194 19.96 -0.79 -5.79
C VAL A 194 20.36 -0.21 -7.16
N LYS A 195 21.40 0.63 -7.20
CA LYS A 195 21.90 1.25 -8.44
C LYS A 195 22.35 0.25 -9.49
N SER A 196 23.04 -0.80 -9.06
CA SER A 196 23.61 -1.84 -9.94
C SER A 196 22.67 -3.02 -10.17
N TYR A 197 21.47 -3.00 -9.60
CA TYR A 197 20.51 -4.08 -9.76
C TYR A 197 20.07 -4.17 -11.24
N PRO A 198 20.09 -5.37 -11.85
CA PRO A 198 19.83 -5.53 -13.28
C PRO A 198 18.33 -5.50 -13.56
N ILE A 199 17.83 -4.54 -14.33
CA ILE A 199 16.43 -4.46 -14.77
C ILE A 199 16.27 -4.91 -16.22
N SER A 200 15.24 -5.70 -16.46
CA SER A 200 14.82 -6.13 -17.79
C SER A 200 13.88 -5.08 -18.39
N LEU A 201 14.29 -4.42 -19.48
CA LEU A 201 13.51 -3.40 -20.18
C LEU A 201 12.98 -3.87 -21.54
N PRO A 202 11.68 -4.21 -21.67
CA PRO A 202 11.04 -4.32 -22.97
C PRO A 202 10.86 -2.91 -23.58
N PRO A 203 10.46 -2.79 -24.86
CA PRO A 203 10.15 -1.49 -25.47
C PRO A 203 9.13 -0.70 -24.63
N LEU A 204 9.22 0.63 -24.63
CA LEU A 204 8.34 1.50 -23.82
C LEU A 204 6.84 1.23 -24.02
N GLU A 205 6.43 0.93 -25.25
CA GLU A 205 5.04 0.57 -25.55
C GLU A 205 4.60 -0.68 -24.78
N GLU A 206 5.46 -1.69 -24.74
CA GLU A 206 5.21 -2.93 -24.02
C GLU A 206 5.22 -2.71 -22.50
N GLN A 207 6.15 -1.90 -21.98
CA GLN A 207 6.14 -1.49 -20.56
C GLN A 207 4.80 -0.87 -20.17
N ARG A 208 4.28 0.06 -20.98
CA ARG A 208 2.97 0.70 -20.77
C ARG A 208 1.81 -0.27 -20.88
N ARG A 209 1.87 -1.23 -21.82
CA ARG A 209 0.88 -2.30 -21.94
C ARG A 209 0.80 -3.13 -20.66
N ILE A 210 1.96 -3.57 -20.15
CA ILE A 210 2.06 -4.32 -18.89
C ILE A 210 1.50 -3.51 -17.72
N VAL A 211 1.94 -2.25 -17.58
CA VAL A 211 1.44 -1.33 -16.54
C VAL A 211 -0.07 -1.19 -16.60
N SER A 212 -0.65 -1.01 -17.79
CA SER A 212 -2.11 -0.86 -17.94
C SER A 212 -2.88 -2.09 -17.45
N ILE A 213 -2.31 -3.29 -17.61
CA ILE A 213 -2.89 -4.54 -17.13
C ILE A 213 -2.75 -4.63 -15.61
N LEU A 214 -1.54 -4.38 -15.08
CA LEU A 214 -1.26 -4.45 -13.64
C LEU A 214 -2.05 -3.42 -12.84
N ASP A 215 -2.12 -2.18 -13.31
CA ASP A 215 -2.88 -1.11 -12.64
C ASP A 215 -4.39 -1.39 -12.67
N ARG A 216 -4.90 -2.04 -13.72
CA ARG A 216 -6.30 -2.51 -13.77
C ARG A 216 -6.56 -3.59 -12.72
N PHE A 217 -5.62 -4.50 -12.48
CA PHE A 217 -5.73 -5.50 -11.41
C PHE A 217 -5.62 -4.88 -10.01
N ASP A 218 -4.68 -3.96 -9.79
CA ASP A 218 -4.53 -3.25 -8.52
C ASP A 218 -5.81 -2.50 -8.17
N LYS A 219 -6.43 -1.82 -9.15
CA LYS A 219 -7.70 -1.12 -8.94
C LYS A 219 -8.85 -2.06 -8.56
N LEU A 220 -8.88 -3.28 -9.11
CA LEU A 220 -9.94 -4.25 -8.79
C LEU A 220 -9.75 -4.91 -7.41
N THR A 221 -8.51 -4.99 -6.92
CA THR A 221 -8.17 -5.75 -5.70
C THR A 221 -7.99 -4.86 -4.47
N ASN A 222 -7.51 -3.63 -4.62
CA ASN A 222 -7.08 -2.79 -3.49
C ASN A 222 -7.82 -1.45 -3.39
N ASP A 223 -8.67 -1.09 -4.35
CA ASP A 223 -9.47 0.14 -4.23
C ASP A 223 -10.50 -0.04 -3.10
N LEU A 224 -10.50 0.87 -2.13
CA LEU A 224 -11.47 0.87 -1.03
C LEU A 224 -12.84 1.40 -1.48
N SER A 225 -12.86 2.16 -2.58
CA SER A 225 -14.07 2.78 -3.13
C SER A 225 -14.69 1.99 -4.28
N SER A 226 -14.01 0.97 -4.80
CA SER A 226 -14.50 0.10 -5.87
C SER A 226 -13.89 -1.30 -5.77
N GLY A 227 -14.44 -2.31 -6.45
CA GLY A 227 -13.92 -3.68 -6.35
C GLY A 227 -14.30 -4.36 -5.03
N LEU A 228 -13.50 -5.37 -4.63
CA LEU A 228 -13.87 -6.28 -3.54
C LEU A 228 -14.03 -5.59 -2.18
N PRO A 229 -13.12 -4.69 -1.73
CA PRO A 229 -13.27 -3.99 -0.44
C PRO A 229 -14.57 -3.20 -0.29
N ALA A 230 -14.97 -2.48 -1.34
CA ALA A 230 -16.21 -1.69 -1.35
C ALA A 230 -17.46 -2.57 -1.27
N GLU A 231 -17.44 -3.74 -1.90
CA GLU A 231 -18.52 -4.71 -1.80
C GLU A 231 -18.63 -5.28 -0.37
N ILE A 232 -17.50 -5.51 0.33
CA ILE A 232 -17.49 -5.91 1.75
C ILE A 232 -18.19 -4.83 2.60
N GLU A 233 -17.77 -3.58 2.44
CA GLU A 233 -18.29 -2.47 3.23
C GLU A 233 -19.78 -2.25 2.98
N ALA A 234 -20.23 -2.32 1.73
CA ALA A 234 -21.64 -2.19 1.38
C ALA A 234 -22.50 -3.27 2.02
N ARG A 235 -22.03 -4.53 2.03
CA ARG A 235 -22.76 -5.64 2.68
C ARG A 235 -22.77 -5.51 4.21
N ARG A 236 -21.67 -5.09 4.83
CA ARG A 236 -21.63 -4.80 6.28
C ARG A 236 -22.61 -3.69 6.68
N LYS A 237 -22.67 -2.60 5.91
CA LYS A 237 -23.63 -1.51 6.16
C LYS A 237 -25.08 -1.96 6.01
N GLN A 238 -25.36 -2.80 5.00
CA GLN A 238 -26.68 -3.38 4.81
C GLN A 238 -27.10 -4.25 6.01
N TYR A 239 -26.15 -5.04 6.56
CA TYR A 239 -26.36 -5.80 7.78
C TYR A 239 -26.65 -4.89 8.98
N GLU A 240 -25.82 -3.88 9.24
CA GLU A 240 -26.02 -2.94 10.35
C GLU A 240 -27.40 -2.30 10.27
N TYR A 241 -27.82 -1.88 9.07
CA TYR A 241 -29.14 -1.32 8.83
C TYR A 241 -30.27 -2.31 9.20
N TYR A 242 -30.21 -3.57 8.75
CA TYR A 242 -31.27 -4.54 9.06
C TYR A 242 -31.25 -4.99 10.52
N ARG A 243 -30.07 -5.16 11.12
CA ARG A 243 -29.91 -5.44 12.55
C ARG A 243 -30.52 -4.33 13.39
N ASP A 244 -30.14 -3.08 13.11
CA ASP A 244 -30.62 -1.92 13.84
C ASP A 244 -32.14 -1.75 13.64
N ARG A 245 -32.67 -2.06 12.45
CA ARG A 245 -34.12 -2.07 12.19
C ARG A 245 -34.86 -3.20 12.90
N LEU A 246 -34.23 -4.35 13.10
CA LEU A 246 -34.81 -5.48 13.84
C LEU A 246 -34.87 -5.19 15.35
N LEU A 247 -33.88 -4.45 15.84
CA LEU A 247 -33.71 -4.07 17.25
C LEU A 247 -34.34 -2.71 17.58
N SER A 248 -34.79 -1.95 16.56
CA SER A 248 -35.62 -0.77 16.74
C SER A 248 -37.07 -1.21 16.92
N PHE A 249 -37.54 -1.13 18.15
CA PHE A 249 -38.96 -1.25 18.44
C PHE A 249 -39.55 0.16 18.47
N ASP A 250 -40.55 0.43 17.64
CA ASP A 250 -41.37 1.61 17.86
C ASP A 250 -41.91 1.53 19.30
N GLU A 251 -41.71 2.58 20.10
CA GLU A 251 -42.39 2.67 21.39
C GLU A 251 -43.88 2.51 21.10
N LEU A 252 -44.46 1.37 21.48
CA LEU A 252 -45.90 1.21 21.51
C LEU A 252 -46.40 2.30 22.46
N ALA A 253 -46.89 3.39 21.87
CA ALA A 253 -47.51 4.48 22.58
C ALA A 253 -48.60 3.88 23.47
N VAL A 254 -48.34 3.89 24.78
CA VAL A 254 -49.33 3.58 25.81
C VAL A 254 -50.27 4.77 25.94
#